data_AF-A0A2E1IRJ9-F1
#
_entry.id   AF-A0A2E1IRJ9-F1
#
_cell.length_a   1.000
_cell.length_b   1.000
_cell.length_c   1.000
_cell.angle_alpha   90.00
_cell.angle_beta   90.00
_cell.angle_gamma   90.00
#
_symmetry.space_group_name_H-M   'P 1'
#
loop_
_entity.id
_entity.type
_entity.pdbx_description
1 polymer ?
#
loop_
_entity_poly.entity_id
_entity_poly.type
_entity_poly.pdbx_seq_one_letter_code
_entity_poly.pdbx_strand_id
1 'polypeptide(L)'
;MLKYIIGGVVLVLMGLGGFINYNRERSGACSEDFIRDFVRPELIEYYYGKSVFYQNLRDGLEYPGLTDDSRLDLESKIKSIDDELVSVELDAREVSPSTRLIKTCIARLRVNEGYAEARFKMDLNEMPGVEFEEKYAKRGKNIILLEEIQAGQVYDSVKIAKLSRRSFMLKEEPELDYNYSVAFVPEEYVPSLSVIAEIPK
;
A
#
# COMPACT_ATOMS: atom_id res chain seq x y z
N MET A 1 36.06 34.80 -13.32
CA MET A 1 36.07 33.33 -13.52
C MET A 1 35.97 32.53 -12.22
N LEU A 2 36.57 32.94 -11.10
CA LEU A 2 36.54 32.18 -9.84
C LEU A 2 35.13 31.98 -9.23
N LYS A 3 34.21 32.95 -9.38
CA LYS A 3 32.86 32.90 -8.79
C LYS A 3 31.93 31.86 -9.44
N TYR A 4 32.13 31.51 -10.71
CA TYR A 4 31.29 30.54 -11.42
C TYR A 4 31.66 29.09 -11.08
N ILE A 5 32.92 28.83 -10.71
CA ILE A 5 33.39 27.49 -10.32
C ILE A 5 32.81 27.10 -8.96
N ILE A 6 32.76 28.04 -8.01
CA ILE A 6 32.20 27.79 -6.67
C ILE A 6 30.68 27.53 -6.74
N GLY A 7 29.95 28.29 -7.57
CA GLY A 7 28.50 28.07 -7.78
C GLY A 7 28.17 26.72 -8.42
N GLY A 8 28.96 26.28 -9.40
CA GLY A 8 28.80 24.97 -10.03
C GLY A 8 29.12 23.80 -9.10
N VAL A 9 30.17 23.92 -8.27
CA VAL A 9 30.55 22.88 -7.29
C VAL A 9 29.49 22.72 -6.19
N VAL A 10 28.87 23.80 -5.71
CA VAL A 10 27.78 23.73 -4.72
C VAL A 10 26.54 23.05 -5.29
N LEU A 11 26.16 23.35 -6.54
CA LEU A 11 25.03 22.71 -7.22
C LEU A 11 25.25 21.20 -7.44
N VAL A 12 26.47 20.80 -7.82
CA VAL A 12 26.84 19.39 -7.98
C VAL A 12 26.87 18.65 -6.64
N LEU A 13 27.37 19.27 -5.56
CA LEU A 13 27.36 18.67 -4.22
C LEU A 13 25.95 18.56 -3.63
N MET A 14 25.08 19.54 -3.85
CA MET A 14 23.66 19.43 -3.47
C MET A 14 22.92 18.38 -4.30
N GLY A 15 23.20 18.28 -5.60
CA GLY A 15 22.66 17.24 -6.48
C GLY A 15 23.12 15.84 -6.11
N LEU A 16 24.41 15.65 -5.81
CA LEU A 16 24.97 14.39 -5.33
C LEU A 16 24.46 14.03 -3.93
N GLY A 17 24.38 14.99 -3.01
CA GLY A 17 23.82 14.76 -1.68
C GLY A 17 22.33 14.40 -1.71
N GLY A 18 21.55 15.04 -2.59
CA GLY A 18 20.16 14.69 -2.87
C GLY A 18 20.03 13.29 -3.48
N PHE A 19 20.88 12.93 -4.45
CA PHE A 19 20.87 11.62 -5.10
C PHE A 19 21.31 10.48 -4.16
N ILE A 20 22.32 10.71 -3.31
CA ILE A 20 22.77 9.75 -2.30
C ILE A 20 21.69 9.53 -1.24
N ASN A 21 21.03 10.58 -0.75
CA ASN A 21 19.92 10.45 0.18
C ASN A 21 18.70 9.77 -0.47
N TYR A 22 18.37 10.12 -1.71
CA TYR A 22 17.27 9.53 -2.47
C TYR A 22 17.45 8.03 -2.71
N ASN A 23 18.66 7.59 -3.08
CA ASN A 23 18.95 6.16 -3.22
C ASN A 23 18.99 5.46 -1.87
N ARG A 24 19.50 6.10 -0.82
CA ARG A 24 19.55 5.54 0.54
C ARG A 24 18.17 5.37 1.17
N GLU A 25 17.22 6.25 0.86
CA GLU A 25 15.81 6.08 1.25
C GLU A 25 15.17 4.84 0.59
N ARG A 26 15.66 4.46 -0.60
CA ARG A 26 15.18 3.33 -1.42
C ARG A 26 16.00 2.04 -1.30
N SER A 27 17.15 2.06 -0.64
CA SER A 27 18.09 0.93 -0.53
C SER A 27 18.41 0.55 0.92
N GLY A 28 17.56 0.93 1.87
CA GLY A 28 17.73 0.67 3.29
C GLY A 28 16.86 -0.48 3.77
N ALA A 29 17.02 -0.91 5.03
CA ALA A 29 16.27 -2.03 5.58
C ALA A 29 14.72 -1.96 5.42
N CYS A 30 14.14 -0.75 5.23
CA CYS A 30 12.72 -0.57 4.95
C CYS A 30 12.28 -1.02 3.53
N SER A 31 13.22 -1.18 2.59
CA SER A 31 12.97 -1.56 1.19
C SER A 31 13.34 -3.01 0.88
N GLU A 32 13.84 -3.75 1.87
CA GLU A 32 14.21 -5.16 1.75
C GLU A 32 13.00 -6.07 1.51
N ASP A 33 13.23 -7.20 0.85
CA ASP A 33 12.17 -8.12 0.44
C ASP A 33 11.41 -8.71 1.63
N PHE A 34 12.09 -8.99 2.75
CA PHE A 34 11.41 -9.48 3.96
C PHE A 34 10.39 -8.49 4.53
N ILE A 35 10.58 -7.17 4.33
CA ILE A 35 9.57 -6.17 4.71
C ILE A 35 8.40 -6.21 3.74
N ARG A 36 8.69 -6.33 2.45
CA ARG A 36 7.66 -6.38 1.41
C ARG A 36 6.75 -7.59 1.59
N ASP A 37 7.35 -8.76 1.81
CA ASP A 37 6.63 -10.02 2.02
C ASP A 37 5.81 -10.00 3.30
N PHE A 38 6.31 -9.33 4.35
CA PHE A 38 5.60 -9.24 5.62
C PHE A 38 4.43 -8.27 5.58
N VAL A 39 4.57 -7.13 4.90
CA VAL A 39 3.57 -6.04 4.91
C VAL A 39 2.53 -6.20 3.81
N ARG A 40 2.88 -6.82 2.67
CA ARG A 40 1.95 -7.00 1.54
C ARG A 40 0.62 -7.67 1.94
N PRO A 41 0.59 -8.81 2.65
CA PRO A 41 -0.67 -9.46 3.00
C PRO A 41 -1.60 -8.55 3.81
N GLU A 42 -1.03 -7.74 4.71
CA GLU A 42 -1.82 -6.81 5.53
C GLU A 42 -2.36 -5.62 4.72
N LEU A 43 -1.60 -5.15 3.74
CA LEU A 43 -2.06 -4.11 2.82
C LEU A 43 -3.19 -4.62 1.93
N ILE A 44 -3.11 -5.86 1.46
CA ILE A 44 -4.17 -6.51 0.68
C ILE A 44 -5.43 -6.69 1.54
N GLU A 45 -5.29 -7.24 2.75
CA GLU A 45 -6.42 -7.39 3.69
C GLU A 45 -7.06 -6.02 4.00
N TYR A 46 -6.23 -4.99 4.23
CA TYR A 46 -6.72 -3.64 4.46
C TYR A 46 -7.45 -3.08 3.24
N TYR A 47 -6.93 -3.29 2.02
CA TYR A 47 -7.59 -2.88 0.78
C TYR A 47 -8.96 -3.55 0.65
N TYR A 48 -9.04 -4.88 0.76
CA TYR A 48 -10.32 -5.59 0.70
C TYR A 48 -11.30 -5.11 1.77
N GLY A 49 -10.84 -4.86 2.99
CA GLY A 49 -11.70 -4.43 4.10
C GLY A 49 -12.10 -2.95 4.08
N LYS A 50 -11.49 -2.10 3.25
CA LYS A 50 -11.69 -0.63 3.27
C LYS A 50 -11.97 0.01 1.93
N SER A 51 -11.73 -0.69 0.82
CA SER A 51 -11.99 -0.16 -0.52
C SER A 51 -13.49 -0.11 -0.78
N VAL A 52 -14.05 1.09 -0.80
CA VAL A 52 -15.47 1.29 -1.12
C VAL A 52 -15.70 0.93 -2.58
N PHE A 53 -14.75 1.27 -3.45
CA PHE A 53 -14.81 0.92 -4.86
C PHE A 53 -14.87 -0.59 -5.10
N TYR A 54 -13.96 -1.35 -4.49
CA TYR A 54 -13.93 -2.81 -4.64
C TYR A 54 -15.19 -3.47 -4.08
N GLN A 55 -15.69 -2.99 -2.94
CA GLN A 55 -16.94 -3.49 -2.37
C GLN A 55 -18.13 -3.20 -3.29
N ASN A 56 -18.23 -2.00 -3.87
CA ASN A 56 -19.29 -1.69 -4.83
C ASN A 56 -19.26 -2.60 -6.08
N LEU A 57 -18.07 -2.97 -6.57
CA LEU A 57 -17.96 -3.92 -7.68
C LEU A 57 -18.47 -5.31 -7.29
N ARG A 58 -18.12 -5.78 -6.08
CA ARG A 58 -18.57 -7.06 -5.53
C ARG A 58 -20.08 -7.08 -5.32
N ASP A 59 -20.64 -6.05 -4.69
CA ASP A 59 -22.08 -5.89 -4.47
C ASP A 59 -22.85 -5.83 -5.81
N GLY A 60 -22.25 -5.22 -6.84
CA GLY A 60 -22.81 -5.16 -8.19
C GLY A 60 -23.04 -6.53 -8.82
N LEU A 61 -22.22 -7.55 -8.49
CA LEU A 61 -22.40 -8.92 -8.98
C LEU A 61 -23.64 -9.60 -8.38
N GLU A 62 -24.07 -9.18 -7.19
CA GLU A 62 -25.26 -9.71 -6.52
C GLU A 62 -26.56 -9.09 -7.05
N TYR A 63 -26.48 -8.07 -7.92
CA TYR A 63 -27.64 -7.39 -8.46
C TYR A 63 -28.48 -8.33 -9.36
N PRO A 64 -29.77 -8.57 -9.03
CA PRO A 64 -30.60 -9.55 -9.76
C PRO A 64 -30.88 -9.19 -11.23
N GLY A 65 -30.81 -7.90 -11.58
CA GLY A 65 -31.10 -7.41 -12.94
C GLY A 65 -29.86 -7.25 -13.82
N LEU A 66 -28.71 -7.80 -13.42
CA LEU A 66 -27.47 -7.70 -14.16
C LEU A 66 -27.51 -8.58 -15.41
N THR A 67 -27.16 -8.01 -16.57
CA THR A 67 -27.03 -8.78 -17.81
C THR A 67 -25.76 -9.64 -17.79
N ASP A 68 -25.72 -10.68 -18.61
CA ASP A 68 -24.54 -11.55 -18.71
C ASP A 68 -23.28 -10.76 -19.14
N ASP A 69 -23.42 -9.83 -20.08
CA ASP A 69 -22.33 -8.96 -20.53
C ASP A 69 -21.79 -8.06 -19.40
N SER A 70 -22.68 -7.44 -18.62
CA SER A 70 -22.27 -6.60 -17.49
C SER A 70 -21.66 -7.42 -16.34
N ARG A 71 -22.10 -8.67 -16.16
CA ARG A 71 -21.47 -9.59 -15.20
C ARG A 71 -20.04 -9.92 -15.60
N LEU A 72 -19.81 -10.28 -16.86
CA LEU A 72 -18.47 -10.57 -17.37
C LEU A 72 -17.54 -9.36 -17.24
N ASP A 73 -18.04 -8.15 -17.49
CA ASP A 73 -17.26 -6.91 -17.30
C ASP A 73 -16.88 -6.69 -15.83
N LEU A 74 -17.83 -6.81 -14.89
CA LEU A 74 -17.57 -6.68 -13.46
C LEU A 74 -16.58 -7.74 -12.94
N GLU A 75 -16.76 -9.01 -13.35
CA GLU A 75 -15.84 -10.10 -13.01
C GLU A 75 -14.43 -9.83 -13.54
N SER A 76 -14.32 -9.32 -14.78
CA SER A 76 -13.03 -8.96 -15.37
C SER A 76 -12.34 -7.82 -14.61
N LYS A 77 -13.09 -6.80 -14.18
CA LYS A 77 -12.56 -5.68 -13.38
C LYS A 77 -12.09 -6.14 -12.00
N ILE A 78 -12.90 -6.93 -11.30
CA ILE A 78 -12.52 -7.51 -10.01
C ILE A 78 -11.27 -8.35 -10.15
N LYS A 79 -11.21 -9.20 -11.17
CA LYS A 79 -10.04 -10.03 -11.44
C LYS A 79 -8.80 -9.19 -11.74
N SER A 80 -8.93 -8.13 -12.52
CA SER A 80 -7.81 -7.21 -12.79
C SER A 80 -7.26 -6.60 -11.50
N ILE A 81 -8.13 -6.19 -10.58
CA ILE A 81 -7.72 -5.65 -9.27
C ILE A 81 -7.06 -6.72 -8.41
N ASP A 82 -7.64 -7.93 -8.36
CA ASP A 82 -7.07 -9.05 -7.61
C ASP A 82 -5.68 -9.44 -8.14
N ASP A 83 -5.51 -9.46 -9.48
CA ASP A 83 -4.23 -9.70 -10.13
C ASP A 83 -3.21 -8.58 -9.82
N GLU A 84 -3.62 -7.32 -9.81
CA GLU A 84 -2.77 -6.17 -9.44
C GLU A 84 -2.30 -6.24 -7.97
N LEU A 85 -3.22 -6.54 -7.04
CA LEU A 85 -2.91 -6.64 -5.60
C LEU A 85 -1.77 -7.64 -5.33
N VAL A 86 -1.74 -8.73 -6.10
CA VAL A 86 -0.72 -9.79 -5.99
C VAL A 86 0.54 -9.43 -6.77
N SER A 87 0.42 -8.91 -7.99
CA SER A 87 1.53 -8.79 -8.94
C SER A 87 2.29 -7.46 -8.89
N VAL A 88 1.66 -6.36 -8.48
CA VAL A 88 2.31 -5.04 -8.44
C VAL A 88 3.42 -5.02 -7.40
N GLU A 89 4.57 -4.44 -7.74
CA GLU A 89 5.68 -4.25 -6.80
C GLU A 89 5.27 -3.33 -5.64
N LEU A 90 5.56 -3.77 -4.42
CA LEU A 90 5.36 -2.95 -3.22
C LEU A 90 6.50 -1.94 -3.07
N ASP A 91 6.19 -0.65 -3.19
CA ASP A 91 7.16 0.43 -2.95
C ASP A 91 7.31 0.64 -1.44
N ALA A 92 8.38 0.08 -0.87
CA ALA A 92 8.72 0.24 0.54
C ALA A 92 10.01 1.04 0.69
N ARG A 93 10.02 2.03 1.59
CA ARG A 93 11.13 2.99 1.74
C ARG A 93 11.19 3.63 3.13
N GLU A 94 12.36 4.15 3.47
CA GLU A 94 12.56 4.96 4.68
C GLU A 94 12.10 6.41 4.43
N VAL A 95 11.43 7.04 5.41
CA VAL A 95 10.92 8.43 5.29
C VAL A 95 12.00 9.47 5.60
N SER A 96 13.04 9.07 6.32
CA SER A 96 14.18 9.93 6.65
C SER A 96 15.43 9.07 6.68
N PRO A 97 16.45 9.33 5.85
CA PRO A 97 17.63 8.49 5.76
C PRO A 97 18.47 8.62 7.02
N SER A 98 18.19 7.79 8.03
CA SER A 98 18.89 7.79 9.31
C SER A 98 19.90 6.65 9.38
N THR A 99 21.03 6.85 10.07
CA THR A 99 21.93 5.74 10.46
C THR A 99 21.42 5.02 11.71
N ARG A 100 20.28 5.46 12.27
CA ARG A 100 19.67 4.86 13.45
C ARG A 100 19.11 3.48 13.14
N LEU A 101 19.17 2.60 14.14
CA LEU A 101 18.54 1.28 14.12
C LEU A 101 17.01 1.36 14.20
N ILE A 102 16.48 2.47 14.71
CA ILE A 102 15.04 2.77 14.68
C ILE A 102 14.74 3.65 13.46
N LYS A 103 13.97 3.10 12.54
CA LYS A 103 13.63 3.68 11.24
C LYS A 103 12.14 3.95 11.13
N THR A 104 11.77 4.99 10.39
CA THR A 104 10.37 5.23 10.01
C THR A 104 10.21 4.79 8.57
N CYS A 105 9.38 3.78 8.33
CA CYS A 105 9.16 3.17 7.03
C CYS A 105 7.75 3.51 6.51
N ILE A 106 7.64 3.58 5.18
CA ILE A 106 6.39 3.60 4.43
C ILE A 106 6.43 2.48 3.42
N ALA A 107 5.38 1.67 3.36
CA ALA A 107 5.16 0.67 2.32
C ALA A 107 3.86 0.99 1.58
N ARG A 108 3.91 1.04 0.26
CA ARG A 108 2.79 1.46 -0.60
C ARG A 108 2.55 0.44 -1.70
N LEU A 109 1.31 -0.02 -1.77
CA LEU A 109 0.77 -0.85 -2.84
C LEU A 109 -0.10 0.02 -3.74
N ARG A 110 0.26 0.15 -5.02
CA ARG A 110 -0.49 0.95 -5.99
C ARG A 110 -1.43 0.04 -6.76
N VAL A 111 -2.72 0.34 -6.74
CA VAL A 111 -3.77 -0.50 -7.34
C VAL A 111 -4.84 0.41 -7.89
N ASN A 112 -5.23 0.18 -9.15
CA ASN A 112 -6.29 0.91 -9.84
C ASN A 112 -6.15 2.44 -9.68
N GLU A 113 -5.01 2.98 -10.11
CA GLU A 113 -4.54 4.38 -9.99
C GLU A 113 -4.42 4.97 -8.56
N GLY A 114 -5.06 4.34 -7.57
CA GLY A 114 -4.97 4.65 -6.16
C GLY A 114 -3.79 3.97 -5.46
N TYR A 115 -3.84 3.94 -4.13
CA TYR A 115 -2.89 3.19 -3.31
C TYR A 115 -3.43 2.84 -1.91
N ALA A 116 -2.97 1.69 -1.41
CA ALA A 116 -2.96 1.35 0.01
C ALA A 116 -1.55 1.61 0.58
N GLU A 117 -1.46 2.26 1.73
CA GLU A 117 -0.20 2.64 2.37
C GLU A 117 -0.17 2.22 3.85
N ALA A 118 0.95 1.64 4.28
CA ALA A 118 1.25 1.32 5.66
C ALA A 118 2.42 2.19 6.13
N ARG A 119 2.24 2.86 7.27
CA ARG A 119 3.29 3.60 7.98
C ARG A 119 3.62 2.91 9.28
N PHE A 120 4.90 2.70 9.55
CA PHE A 120 5.36 2.04 10.77
C PHE A 120 6.77 2.45 11.16
N LYS A 121 7.12 2.20 12.42
CA LYS A 121 8.51 2.21 12.87
C LYS A 121 9.05 0.80 12.84
N MET A 122 10.31 0.68 12.43
CA MET A 122 11.06 -0.57 12.46
C MET A 122 12.25 -0.39 13.38
N ASP A 123 12.45 -1.36 14.27
CA ASP A 123 13.57 -1.42 15.19
C ASP A 123 14.45 -2.63 14.86
N LEU A 124 15.72 -2.38 14.56
CA LEU A 124 16.72 -3.37 14.17
C LEU A 124 17.71 -3.68 15.30
N ASN A 125 17.44 -3.26 16.54
CA ASN A 125 18.25 -3.68 17.68
C ASN A 125 18.16 -5.19 17.88
N GLU A 126 19.28 -5.82 18.23
CA GLU A 126 19.30 -7.23 18.63
C GLU A 126 18.39 -7.46 19.85
N MET A 127 17.66 -8.57 19.83
CA MET A 127 16.79 -8.96 20.93
C MET A 127 17.51 -10.00 21.80
N PRO A 128 17.49 -9.86 23.14
CA PRO A 128 18.01 -10.90 24.03
C PRO A 128 17.32 -12.25 23.75
N GLY A 129 18.07 -13.35 23.75
CA GLY A 129 17.55 -14.68 23.39
C GLY A 129 16.36 -15.12 24.24
N VAL A 130 16.39 -14.82 25.54
CA VAL A 130 15.28 -15.10 26.47
C VAL A 130 14.01 -14.31 26.11
N GLU A 131 14.15 -13.03 25.75
CA GLU A 131 13.02 -12.21 25.32
C GLU A 131 12.47 -12.68 23.96
N PHE A 132 13.35 -13.10 23.06
CA PHE A 132 12.97 -13.65 21.76
C PHE A 132 12.18 -14.95 21.92
N GLU A 133 12.66 -15.89 22.74
CA GLU A 133 11.98 -17.16 23.03
C GLU A 133 10.56 -16.92 23.57
N GLU A 134 10.41 -16.03 24.56
CA GLU A 134 9.11 -15.68 25.10
C GLU A 134 8.14 -15.11 24.05
N LYS A 135 8.62 -14.22 23.17
CA LYS A 135 7.78 -13.57 22.16
C LYS A 135 7.49 -14.47 20.97
N TYR A 136 8.45 -15.31 20.59
CA TYR A 136 8.27 -16.33 19.58
C TYR A 136 7.22 -17.35 20.04
N ALA A 137 7.30 -17.83 21.29
CA ALA A 137 6.29 -18.71 21.89
C ALA A 137 4.90 -18.05 21.93
N LYS A 138 4.84 -16.73 22.16
CA LYS A 138 3.60 -15.94 22.12
C LYS A 138 3.15 -15.56 20.70
N ARG A 139 3.83 -16.03 19.64
CA ARG A 139 3.56 -15.70 18.23
C ARG A 139 3.47 -14.19 17.97
N GLY A 140 4.45 -13.43 18.44
CA GLY A 140 4.53 -11.99 18.21
C GLY A 140 4.46 -11.64 16.71
N LYS A 141 3.30 -11.17 16.23
CA LYS A 141 3.01 -10.85 14.82
C LYS A 141 3.74 -9.62 14.27
N ASN A 142 4.84 -9.22 14.89
CA ASN A 142 5.54 -7.98 14.56
C ASN A 142 7.07 -8.12 14.66
N ILE A 143 7.58 -9.35 14.75
CA ILE A 143 9.00 -9.66 14.79
C ILE A 143 9.33 -10.49 13.57
N ILE A 144 10.31 -10.04 12.79
CA ILE A 144 10.89 -10.76 11.66
C ILE A 144 12.30 -11.17 12.06
N LEU A 145 12.62 -12.44 11.88
CA LEU A 145 13.95 -12.97 12.16
C LEU A 145 14.88 -12.64 10.98
N LEU A 146 16.07 -12.10 11.26
CA LEU A 146 17.03 -11.68 10.22
C LEU A 146 18.24 -12.63 10.09
N GLU A 147 18.30 -13.69 10.89
CA GLU A 147 19.36 -14.68 10.86
C GLU A 147 18.81 -16.10 11.04
N GLU A 148 19.53 -17.10 10.54
CA GLU A 148 19.14 -18.49 10.72
C GLU A 148 19.47 -18.98 12.13
N ILE A 149 18.48 -19.56 12.81
CA ILE A 149 18.62 -20.16 14.15
C ILE A 149 18.72 -21.68 14.01
N GLN A 150 19.72 -22.29 14.65
CA GLN A 150 19.97 -23.73 14.63
C GLN A 150 19.39 -24.41 15.88
N ALA A 151 18.83 -25.61 15.67
CA ALA A 151 18.29 -26.41 16.77
C ALA A 151 19.41 -26.86 17.73
N GLY A 152 19.19 -26.68 19.04
CA GLY A 152 20.14 -27.08 20.08
C GLY A 152 21.26 -26.08 20.37
N GLN A 153 21.33 -24.97 19.65
CA GLN A 153 22.24 -23.86 19.95
C GLN A 153 21.60 -22.87 20.92
N VAL A 154 22.38 -22.39 21.89
CA VAL A 154 21.96 -21.31 22.81
C VAL A 154 22.40 -19.97 22.22
N TYR A 155 21.48 -19.01 22.18
CA TYR A 155 21.71 -17.67 21.66
C TYR A 155 21.54 -16.64 22.78
N ASP A 156 22.58 -15.83 23.02
CA ASP A 156 22.51 -14.72 23.99
C ASP A 156 21.69 -13.54 23.43
N SER A 157 21.82 -13.27 22.13
CA SER A 157 21.03 -12.30 21.36
C SER A 157 20.67 -12.85 19.99
N VAL A 158 19.63 -12.28 19.39
CA VAL A 158 19.10 -12.64 18.07
C VAL A 158 18.88 -11.39 17.23
N LYS A 159 19.33 -11.43 15.96
CA LYS A 159 19.08 -10.35 14.99
C LYS A 159 17.65 -10.41 14.46
N ILE A 160 16.92 -9.32 14.68
CA ILE A 160 15.51 -9.22 14.29
C ILE A 160 15.19 -7.85 13.68
N ALA A 161 14.07 -7.77 12.99
CA ALA A 161 13.35 -6.53 12.72
C ALA A 161 12.03 -6.53 13.47
N LYS A 162 11.86 -5.60 14.41
CA LYS A 162 10.63 -5.42 15.18
C LYS A 162 9.84 -4.25 14.63
N LEU A 163 8.62 -4.51 14.18
CA LEU A 163 7.71 -3.49 13.65
C LEU A 163 6.81 -2.97 14.77
N SER A 164 6.55 -1.66 14.76
CA SER A 164 5.51 -1.07 15.58
C SER A 164 4.12 -1.43 15.06
N ARG A 165 3.08 -1.01 15.79
CA ARG A 165 1.73 -0.95 15.20
C ARG A 165 1.79 -0.12 13.91
N ARG A 166 1.14 -0.65 12.86
CA ARG A 166 1.04 -0.02 11.56
C ARG A 166 -0.17 0.89 11.51
N SER A 167 0.01 2.07 10.92
CA SER A 167 -1.08 2.96 10.54
C SER A 167 -1.33 2.76 9.05
N PHE A 168 -2.57 2.49 8.69
CA PHE A 168 -2.95 2.25 7.31
C PHE A 168 -3.73 3.44 6.76
N MET A 169 -3.57 3.68 5.45
CA MET A 169 -4.29 4.68 4.69
C MET A 169 -4.64 4.07 3.33
N LEU A 170 -5.86 4.33 2.87
CA LEU A 170 -6.30 4.02 1.51
C LEU A 170 -6.63 5.32 0.80
N LYS A 171 -6.15 5.49 -0.42
CA LYS A 171 -6.60 6.52 -1.35
C LYS A 171 -7.03 5.83 -2.62
N GLU A 172 -8.31 5.94 -2.95
CA GLU A 172 -8.87 5.41 -4.18
C GLU A 172 -8.92 6.52 -5.23
N GLU A 173 -8.49 6.22 -6.44
CA GLU A 173 -8.61 7.10 -7.60
C GLU A 173 -9.09 6.27 -8.79
N PRO A 174 -10.23 5.55 -8.69
CA PRO A 174 -10.64 4.65 -9.75
C PRO A 174 -10.87 5.43 -11.06
N GLU A 175 -10.53 4.83 -12.20
CA GLU A 175 -11.01 5.32 -13.49
C GLU A 175 -12.54 5.43 -13.41
N LEU A 176 -13.07 6.62 -13.68
CA LEU A 176 -14.51 6.90 -13.73
C LEU A 176 -15.11 6.12 -14.90
N ASP A 177 -15.44 4.86 -14.68
CA ASP A 177 -16.15 4.10 -15.69
C ASP A 177 -17.66 4.35 -15.56
N TYR A 178 -18.27 4.63 -16.71
CA TYR A 178 -19.61 5.21 -16.83
C TYR A 178 -20.65 4.42 -16.03
N ASN A 179 -21.58 5.13 -15.37
CA ASN A 179 -22.72 4.55 -14.67
C ASN A 179 -23.48 3.54 -15.56
N TYR A 180 -23.30 2.24 -15.33
CA TYR A 180 -24.07 1.18 -15.97
C TYR A 180 -25.46 0.96 -15.34
N SER A 181 -25.81 1.75 -14.31
CA SER A 181 -27.18 1.91 -13.80
C SER A 181 -27.51 3.41 -13.90
N VAL A 182 -28.40 3.86 -14.78
CA VAL A 182 -29.84 3.67 -14.64
C VAL A 182 -30.46 3.52 -16.03
N ALA A 183 -30.87 2.31 -16.41
CA ALA A 183 -31.86 2.17 -17.46
C ALA A 183 -33.19 2.73 -16.92
N PHE A 184 -33.46 4.00 -17.18
CA PHE A 184 -34.74 4.63 -16.87
C PHE A 184 -35.78 4.10 -17.86
N VAL A 185 -36.66 3.22 -17.38
CA VAL A 185 -37.87 2.82 -18.11
C VAL A 185 -39.02 3.67 -17.56
N PRO A 186 -39.52 4.66 -18.32
CA PRO A 186 -40.62 5.47 -17.84
C PRO A 186 -41.91 4.62 -17.80
N GLU A 187 -42.65 4.68 -16.68
CA GLU A 187 -43.96 4.01 -16.55
C GLU A 187 -45.02 4.61 -17.49
N GLU A 188 -44.81 5.85 -17.93
CA GLU A 188 -45.68 6.56 -18.87
C GLU A 188 -44.87 7.23 -19.98
N TYR A 189 -45.45 7.34 -21.18
CA TYR A 189 -44.82 8.06 -22.28
C TYR A 189 -44.61 9.54 -21.90
N VAL A 190 -43.35 9.98 -21.83
CA VAL A 190 -42.98 11.38 -21.61
C VAL A 190 -42.79 12.05 -22.98
N PRO A 191 -43.65 13.02 -23.38
CA PRO A 191 -43.47 13.75 -24.62
C PRO A 191 -42.18 14.58 -24.60
N SER A 192 -41.51 14.69 -25.75
CA SER A 192 -40.44 15.66 -25.94
C SER A 192 -40.99 17.07 -25.68
N LEU A 193 -40.36 17.85 -24.80
CA LEU A 193 -40.74 19.20 -24.31
C LEU A 193 -41.52 19.27 -22.98
N SER A 194 -41.66 18.16 -22.26
CA SER A 194 -42.19 18.16 -20.89
C SER A 194 -41.27 18.95 -19.93
N VAL A 195 -41.81 19.85 -19.12
CA VAL A 195 -41.08 20.50 -18.03
C VAL A 195 -41.11 19.57 -16.82
N ILE A 196 -39.94 19.07 -16.40
CA ILE A 196 -39.82 17.97 -15.43
C ILE A 196 -39.67 18.49 -13.98
N ALA A 197 -39.35 19.77 -13.80
CA ALA A 197 -39.40 20.44 -12.50
C ALA A 197 -39.44 21.96 -12.68
N GLU A 198 -40.40 22.63 -12.02
CA GLU A 198 -40.30 24.08 -11.74
C GLU A 198 -39.56 24.28 -10.41
N ILE A 199 -38.49 25.07 -10.43
CA ILE A 199 -37.79 25.46 -9.20
C ILE A 199 -38.69 26.43 -8.42
N PRO A 200 -38.89 26.26 -7.09
CA PRO A 200 -39.67 27.21 -6.31
C PRO A 200 -39.02 28.60 -6.34
N LYS A 201 -39.83 29.64 -6.50
CA LYS A 201 -39.40 31.04 -6.40
C LYS A 201 -38.98 31.43 -4.99
#